data_AF-G7GEU0-F1
#
_entry.id   AF-G7GEU0-F1
#
_cell.length_a   1.000
_cell.length_b   1.000
_cell.length_c   1.000
_cell.angle_alpha   90.00
_cell.angle_beta   90.00
_cell.angle_gamma   90.00
#
_symmetry.space_group_name_H-M   'P 1'
#
loop_
_entity.id
_entity.type
_entity.pdbx_description
1 polymer ?
#
loop_
_entity_poly.entity_id
_entity_poly.type
_entity_poly.pdbx_seq_one_letter_code
_entity_poly.pdbx_strand_id
1 'polypeptide(L)'
;MTGSLEWQSNTNTTENSCKEVQCDCSTFWEIYQQQAIMRLSNLQDQKTNTYKLEPGYEARARRIASVYAKIYLEQEISGNKQLKGRYYWMGLGAFASKTVAAVFKHGLTRNGYKWIPLGFVRDPVHSFAKGNLWLFMDIAPWHYGWSASSFSFNQCKVQRNVSNYRHIKKEVMNLPWSNCLPVISNLQCTNEIMIGFAKLPAIEQVFKQSLAEQKNLKPLQKIFFYIF
;
A
#
# COMPACT_ATOMS: atom_id res chain seq x y z
N MET A 1 -11.34 28.78 23.69
CA MET A 1 -12.78 29.04 23.41
C MET A 1 -12.82 29.57 21.98
N THR A 2 -13.52 29.04 21.00
CA THR A 2 -14.57 28.02 20.86
C THR A 2 -14.50 27.57 19.39
N GLY A 3 -14.09 26.33 19.12
CA GLY A 3 -14.13 25.76 17.78
C GLY A 3 -15.35 24.86 17.69
N SER A 4 -16.38 25.30 16.97
CA SER A 4 -17.61 24.55 16.73
C SER A 4 -17.31 23.13 16.20
N LEU A 5 -18.00 22.13 16.76
CA LEU A 5 -18.02 20.74 16.29
C LEU A 5 -19.04 20.50 15.16
N GLU A 6 -19.55 21.57 14.53
CA GLU A 6 -20.45 21.43 13.39
C GLU A 6 -19.65 21.20 12.11
N TRP A 7 -19.43 19.92 11.81
CA TRP A 7 -19.16 19.49 10.44
C TRP A 7 -20.51 19.32 9.73
N GLN A 8 -20.87 20.29 8.89
CA GLN A 8 -21.97 20.11 7.94
C GLN A 8 -21.42 19.44 6.68
N SER A 9 -21.83 18.20 6.46
CA SER A 9 -21.73 17.53 5.17
C SER A 9 -23.13 17.29 4.66
N ASN A 10 -23.39 17.74 3.44
CA ASN A 10 -24.65 17.48 2.76
C ASN A 10 -24.72 16.00 2.37
N THR A 11 -25.34 15.16 3.20
CA THR A 11 -25.97 13.95 2.68
C THR A 11 -27.19 14.36 1.87
N ASN A 12 -27.52 13.60 0.83
CA ASN A 12 -28.70 13.90 0.02
C ASN A 12 -29.95 13.94 0.92
N THR A 13 -30.81 14.94 0.73
CA THR A 13 -32.04 15.16 1.53
C THR A 13 -33.13 14.14 1.21
N THR A 14 -32.89 13.25 0.24
CA THR A 14 -33.78 12.15 -0.14
C THR A 14 -33.28 10.83 0.41
N GLU A 15 -34.11 10.16 1.19
CA GLU A 15 -33.86 8.81 1.70
C GLU A 15 -33.70 7.82 0.52
N ASN A 16 -32.73 6.89 0.60
CA ASN A 16 -32.39 5.89 -0.44
C ASN A 16 -31.90 6.42 -1.80
N SER A 17 -31.48 7.68 -1.91
CA SER A 17 -30.86 8.15 -3.15
C SER A 17 -29.36 7.83 -3.22
N CYS A 18 -28.94 7.11 -4.25
CA CYS A 18 -27.53 7.03 -4.64
C CYS A 18 -27.20 8.25 -5.52
N LYS A 19 -26.43 9.21 -4.99
CA LYS A 19 -25.87 10.28 -5.82
C LYS A 19 -24.44 9.91 -6.18
N GLU A 20 -24.13 9.87 -7.48
CA GLU A 20 -22.76 9.73 -7.95
C GLU A 20 -21.96 10.96 -7.52
N VAL A 21 -21.03 10.75 -6.58
CA VAL A 21 -20.03 11.76 -6.24
C VAL A 21 -18.89 11.56 -7.23
N GLN A 22 -18.71 12.53 -8.12
CA GLN A 22 -17.52 12.61 -8.96
C GLN A 22 -16.33 12.91 -8.04
N CYS A 23 -15.53 11.88 -7.74
CA CYS A 23 -14.33 12.04 -6.97
C CYS A 23 -13.22 12.62 -7.85
N ASP A 24 -12.70 13.78 -7.48
CA ASP A 24 -11.46 14.30 -8.06
C ASP A 24 -10.34 13.26 -7.92
N CYS A 25 -9.39 13.26 -8.86
CA CYS A 25 -8.24 12.36 -8.82
C CYS A 25 -7.40 12.50 -7.53
N SER A 26 -7.35 13.69 -6.94
CA SER A 26 -6.71 13.89 -5.63
C SER A 26 -7.43 13.10 -4.54
N THR A 27 -8.76 13.22 -4.46
CA THR A 27 -9.59 12.48 -3.50
C THR A 27 -9.48 10.96 -3.70
N PHE A 28 -9.42 10.50 -4.95
CA PHE A 28 -9.17 9.09 -5.29
C PHE A 28 -7.88 8.58 -4.63
N TRP A 29 -6.76 9.30 -4.77
CA TRP A 29 -5.49 8.88 -4.17
C TRP A 29 -5.44 9.04 -2.66
N GLU A 30 -6.10 10.06 -2.12
CA GLU A 30 -6.19 10.27 -0.67
C GLU A 30 -6.91 9.10 0.02
N ILE A 31 -7.99 8.57 -0.57
CA ILE A 31 -8.69 7.39 -0.04
C ILE A 31 -7.74 6.20 0.05
N TYR A 32 -7.04 5.84 -1.03
CA TYR A 32 -6.15 4.67 -1.00
C TYR A 32 -4.91 4.86 -0.15
N GLN A 33 -4.40 6.10 -0.06
CA GLN A 33 -3.31 6.42 0.85
C GLN A 33 -3.76 6.28 2.31
N GLN A 34 -4.96 6.73 2.66
CA GLN A 34 -5.54 6.53 3.98
C GLN A 34 -5.70 5.03 4.29
N GLN A 35 -6.19 4.24 3.34
CA GLN A 35 -6.29 2.79 3.50
C GLN A 35 -4.92 2.15 3.77
N ALA A 36 -3.87 2.54 3.05
CA ALA A 36 -2.52 2.06 3.32
C ALA A 36 -2.04 2.41 4.74
N ILE A 37 -2.30 3.63 5.22
CA ILE A 37 -1.97 4.04 6.60
C ILE A 37 -2.75 3.21 7.62
N MET A 38 -4.05 3.03 7.42
CA MET A 38 -4.91 2.22 8.31
C MET A 38 -4.43 0.77 8.37
N ARG A 39 -4.02 0.18 7.24
CA ARG A 39 -3.51 -1.21 7.20
C ARG A 39 -2.26 -1.42 8.06
N LEU A 40 -1.46 -0.38 8.27
CA LEU A 40 -0.28 -0.46 9.15
C LEU A 40 -0.54 0.06 10.58
N SER A 41 -1.76 0.44 10.89
CA SER A 41 -2.13 1.04 12.16
C SER A 41 -3.07 0.14 12.97
N ASN A 42 -3.09 0.35 14.29
CA ASN A 42 -4.05 -0.22 15.21
C ASN A 42 -5.04 0.86 15.62
N LEU A 43 -6.31 0.45 15.77
CA LEU A 43 -7.31 1.31 16.36
C LEU A 43 -6.99 1.49 17.85
N GLN A 44 -6.74 2.72 18.27
CA GLN A 44 -6.40 3.06 19.66
C GLN A 44 -7.67 3.37 20.46
N ASP A 45 -8.63 4.07 19.86
CA ASP A 45 -9.94 4.33 20.45
C ASP A 45 -11.03 4.26 19.38
N GLN A 46 -12.02 3.39 19.63
CA GLN A 46 -13.17 3.15 18.77
C GLN A 46 -14.13 4.35 18.70
N LYS A 47 -14.22 5.16 19.77
CA LYS A 47 -15.15 6.30 19.84
C LYS A 47 -14.65 7.49 19.03
N THR A 48 -13.33 7.68 18.98
CA THR A 48 -12.69 8.79 18.24
C THR A 48 -12.12 8.36 16.90
N ASN A 49 -12.21 7.08 16.52
CA ASN A 49 -11.60 6.51 15.31
C ASN A 49 -10.12 6.88 15.16
N THR A 50 -9.38 6.91 16.28
CA THR A 50 -7.97 7.27 16.28
C THR A 50 -7.10 6.04 16.00
N TYR A 51 -6.21 6.17 15.03
CA TYR A 51 -5.32 5.09 14.60
C TYR A 51 -3.88 5.41 15.01
N LYS A 52 -3.19 4.43 15.57
CA LYS A 52 -1.77 4.52 15.90
C LYS A 52 -0.99 3.48 15.12
N LEU A 53 0.06 3.93 14.45
CA LEU A 53 0.92 3.07 13.65
C LEU A 53 1.54 1.94 14.50
N GLU A 54 1.59 0.72 13.95
CA GLU A 54 2.06 -0.48 14.66
C GLU A 54 3.41 -0.23 15.33
N PRO A 55 3.52 -0.41 16.67
CA PRO A 55 4.77 -0.19 17.38
C PRO A 55 5.81 -1.28 17.05
N GLY A 56 7.06 -0.85 16.89
CA GLY A 56 8.18 -1.76 16.63
C GLY A 56 8.40 -2.10 15.16
N TYR A 57 9.67 -2.15 14.74
CA TYR A 57 10.04 -2.38 13.34
C TYR A 57 9.76 -3.80 12.87
N GLU A 58 9.97 -4.80 13.72
CA GLU A 58 9.68 -6.21 13.43
C GLU A 58 8.18 -6.45 13.19
N ALA A 59 7.32 -6.00 14.12
CA ALA A 59 5.88 -6.17 14.02
C ALA A 59 5.32 -5.47 12.77
N ARG A 60 5.81 -4.25 12.49
CA ARG A 60 5.42 -3.51 11.28
C ARG A 60 5.89 -4.19 10.01
N ALA A 61 7.11 -4.70 9.96
CA ALA A 61 7.62 -5.43 8.79
C ALA A 61 6.82 -6.71 8.52
N ARG A 62 6.42 -7.44 9.57
CA ARG A 62 5.49 -8.58 9.43
C ARG A 62 4.12 -8.17 8.93
N ARG A 63 3.59 -7.05 9.42
CA ARG A 63 2.29 -6.52 8.98
C ARG A 63 2.33 -6.14 7.51
N ILE A 64 3.38 -5.44 7.06
CA ILE A 64 3.61 -5.13 5.65
C ILE A 64 3.67 -6.42 4.82
N ALA A 65 4.46 -7.41 5.26
CA ALA A 65 4.54 -8.70 4.59
C ALA A 65 3.16 -9.38 4.47
N SER A 66 2.35 -9.33 5.53
CA SER A 66 0.99 -9.87 5.53
C SER A 66 0.08 -9.15 4.54
N VAL A 67 0.13 -7.81 4.49
CA VAL A 67 -0.69 -7.03 3.56
C VAL A 67 -0.28 -7.28 2.11
N TYR A 68 1.02 -7.32 1.81
CA TYR A 68 1.50 -7.70 0.48
C TYR A 68 1.05 -9.10 0.06
N ALA A 69 1.08 -10.06 0.98
CA ALA A 69 0.55 -11.40 0.73
C ALA A 69 -0.96 -11.35 0.45
N LYS A 70 -1.73 -10.54 1.18
CA LYS A 70 -3.17 -10.36 0.92
C LYS A 70 -3.45 -9.70 -0.43
N ILE A 71 -2.63 -8.74 -0.87
CA ILE A 71 -2.74 -8.15 -2.22
C ILE A 71 -2.50 -9.23 -3.27
N TYR A 72 -1.41 -10.02 -3.15
CA TYR A 72 -1.13 -11.14 -4.05
C TYR A 72 -2.27 -12.17 -4.11
N LEU A 73 -2.87 -12.48 -2.96
CA LEU A 73 -3.99 -13.39 -2.82
C LEU A 73 -5.35 -12.79 -3.19
N GLU A 74 -5.40 -11.51 -3.59
CA GLU A 74 -6.64 -10.78 -3.91
C GLU A 74 -7.65 -10.74 -2.75
N GLN A 75 -7.14 -10.65 -1.52
CA GLN A 75 -7.91 -10.58 -0.27
C GLN A 75 -8.00 -9.17 0.32
N GLU A 76 -7.39 -8.18 -0.34
CA GLU A 76 -7.49 -6.78 0.03
C GLU A 76 -8.71 -6.09 -0.59
N ILE A 77 -8.88 -4.80 -0.29
CA ILE A 77 -9.96 -3.96 -0.83
C ILE A 77 -10.02 -4.07 -2.36
N SER A 78 -11.24 -4.25 -2.87
CA SER A 78 -11.50 -4.42 -4.32
C SER A 78 -10.72 -5.55 -5.00
N GLY A 79 -10.25 -6.53 -4.23
CA GLY A 79 -9.57 -7.71 -4.76
C GLY A 79 -10.53 -8.62 -5.54
N ASN A 80 -10.03 -9.27 -6.59
CA ASN A 80 -10.77 -10.25 -7.36
C ASN A 80 -10.12 -11.64 -7.25
N LYS A 81 -10.79 -12.57 -6.55
CA LYS A 81 -10.27 -13.93 -6.34
C LYS A 81 -9.98 -14.70 -7.63
N GLN A 82 -10.62 -14.35 -8.74
CA GLN A 82 -10.37 -14.92 -10.07
C GLN A 82 -9.06 -14.39 -10.71
N LEU A 83 -8.44 -13.37 -10.14
CA LEU A 83 -7.18 -12.81 -10.63
C LEU A 83 -6.03 -13.07 -9.65
N LYS A 84 -6.18 -14.09 -8.80
CA LYS A 84 -5.16 -14.49 -7.83
C LYS A 84 -3.82 -14.69 -8.55
N GLY A 85 -2.82 -13.91 -8.13
CA GLY A 85 -1.49 -13.93 -8.74
C GLY A 85 -1.21 -12.82 -9.76
N ARG A 86 -2.19 -11.98 -10.15
CA ARG A 86 -1.93 -10.83 -11.04
C ARG A 86 -0.85 -9.89 -10.47
N TYR A 87 -0.80 -9.78 -9.15
CA TYR A 87 0.21 -9.01 -8.43
C TYR A 87 1.33 -9.89 -7.87
N TYR A 88 1.94 -10.71 -8.73
CA TYR A 88 3.01 -11.62 -8.31
C TYR A 88 4.16 -10.89 -7.59
N TRP A 89 4.48 -9.66 -8.01
CA TRP A 89 5.46 -8.79 -7.38
C TRP A 89 5.17 -8.53 -5.90
N MET A 90 3.90 -8.50 -5.50
CA MET A 90 3.52 -8.33 -4.10
C MET A 90 3.79 -9.61 -3.31
N GLY A 91 3.73 -10.79 -3.93
CA GLY A 91 4.20 -12.03 -3.33
C GLY A 91 5.72 -11.97 -3.03
N LEU A 92 6.51 -11.45 -3.96
CA LEU A 92 7.95 -11.23 -3.74
C LEU A 92 8.20 -10.17 -2.66
N GLY A 93 7.45 -9.06 -2.68
CA GLY A 93 7.51 -8.02 -1.65
C GLY A 93 7.16 -8.55 -0.26
N ALA A 94 6.17 -9.44 -0.16
CA ALA A 94 5.84 -10.11 1.10
C ALA A 94 7.01 -10.95 1.64
N PHE A 95 7.69 -11.69 0.77
CA PHE A 95 8.87 -12.45 1.13
C PHE A 95 10.00 -11.52 1.60
N ALA A 96 10.31 -10.47 0.83
CA ALA A 96 11.32 -9.48 1.18
C ALA A 96 11.03 -8.82 2.54
N SER A 97 9.83 -8.30 2.77
CA SER A 97 9.46 -7.69 4.06
C SER A 97 9.51 -8.69 5.23
N LYS A 98 9.23 -9.97 4.99
CA LYS A 98 9.39 -11.04 6.01
C LYS A 98 10.86 -11.26 6.35
N THR A 99 11.78 -11.22 5.38
CA THR A 99 13.23 -11.31 5.66
C THR A 99 13.70 -10.11 6.49
N VAL A 100 13.21 -8.90 6.20
CA VAL A 100 13.48 -7.70 7.01
C VAL A 100 13.01 -7.89 8.46
N ALA A 101 11.82 -8.47 8.67
CA ALA A 101 11.35 -8.80 10.01
C ALA A 101 12.24 -9.83 10.71
N ALA A 102 12.76 -10.84 9.99
CA ALA A 102 13.69 -11.81 10.55
C ALA A 102 15.03 -11.17 10.95
N VAL A 103 15.54 -10.22 10.15
CA VAL A 103 16.72 -9.41 10.47
C VAL A 103 16.48 -8.60 11.75
N PHE A 104 15.30 -7.98 11.91
CA PHE A 104 14.97 -7.25 13.14
C PHE A 104 14.81 -8.15 14.37
N LYS A 105 14.34 -9.39 14.19
CA LYS A 105 14.22 -10.40 15.26
C LYS A 105 15.59 -10.94 15.72
N HIS A 106 16.60 -10.92 14.84
CA HIS A 106 17.91 -11.51 15.11
C HIS A 106 18.57 -10.92 16.37
N GLY A 107 19.23 -11.78 17.16
CA GLY A 107 19.77 -11.43 18.49
C GLY A 107 20.78 -10.28 18.48
N LEU A 108 21.56 -10.11 17.41
CA LEU A 108 22.49 -8.97 17.25
C LEU A 108 21.76 -7.63 17.12
N THR A 109 20.59 -7.61 16.50
CA THR A 109 19.75 -6.43 16.30
C THR A 109 18.89 -6.14 17.53
N ARG A 110 18.42 -7.20 18.21
CA ARG A 110 17.59 -7.10 19.42
C ARG A 110 18.40 -6.81 20.68
N ASN A 111 19.58 -7.41 20.83
CA ASN A 111 20.46 -7.24 21.99
C ASN A 111 21.59 -6.22 21.73
N GLY A 112 22.08 -6.10 20.49
CA GLY A 112 23.09 -5.10 20.12
C GLY A 112 22.58 -3.66 20.16
N TYR A 113 21.26 -3.45 20.02
CA TYR A 113 20.62 -2.15 20.29
C TYR A 113 20.84 -1.65 21.73
N LYS A 114 21.13 -2.57 22.67
CA LYS A 114 21.35 -2.27 24.09
C LYS A 114 22.83 -2.17 24.48
N TRP A 115 23.76 -2.71 23.69
CA TRP A 115 25.16 -2.91 24.10
C TRP A 115 26.25 -2.52 23.07
N ILE A 116 25.91 -2.22 21.81
CA ILE A 116 26.88 -1.91 20.74
C ILE A 116 26.78 -0.41 20.36
N PRO A 117 27.89 0.30 20.07
CA PRO A 117 27.88 1.73 19.79
C PRO A 117 26.87 2.10 18.69
N LEU A 118 26.05 3.08 19.01
CA LEU A 118 24.77 3.39 18.38
C LEU A 118 24.82 3.62 16.85
N GLY A 119 25.96 3.91 16.22
CA GLY A 119 26.03 4.21 14.77
C GLY A 119 26.01 2.98 13.85
N PHE A 120 26.71 1.89 14.19
CA PHE A 120 26.95 0.80 13.23
C PHE A 120 25.73 -0.11 13.01
N VAL A 121 24.86 -0.26 14.02
CA VAL A 121 23.70 -1.17 13.97
C VAL A 121 22.39 -0.41 13.84
N ARG A 122 22.27 0.77 14.47
CA ARG A 122 21.01 1.53 14.48
C ARG A 122 20.74 2.19 13.14
N ASP A 123 21.73 2.80 12.51
CA ASP A 123 21.51 3.55 11.26
C ASP A 123 21.08 2.65 10.09
N PRO A 124 21.66 1.45 9.89
CA PRO A 124 21.14 0.50 8.91
C PRO A 124 19.72 0.02 9.24
N VAL A 125 19.44 -0.28 10.52
CA VAL A 125 18.11 -0.75 10.95
C VAL A 125 17.04 0.30 10.75
N HIS A 126 17.32 1.56 11.09
CA HIS A 126 16.44 2.70 10.84
C HIS A 126 16.24 2.93 9.34
N SER A 127 17.30 2.78 8.54
CA SER A 127 17.22 2.89 7.07
C SER A 127 16.36 1.78 6.45
N PHE A 128 16.50 0.53 6.89
CA PHE A 128 15.64 -0.58 6.47
C PHE A 128 14.19 -0.38 6.91
N ALA A 129 13.95 0.08 8.13
CA ALA A 129 12.61 0.34 8.63
C ALA A 129 11.92 1.48 7.86
N LYS A 130 12.67 2.55 7.58
CA LYS A 130 12.23 3.66 6.74
C LYS A 130 11.90 3.20 5.32
N GLY A 131 12.81 2.46 4.69
CA GLY A 131 12.63 1.94 3.33
C GLY A 131 11.39 1.05 3.23
N ASN A 132 11.24 0.08 4.13
CA ASN A 132 10.09 -0.83 4.14
C ASN A 132 8.76 -0.08 4.34
N LEU A 133 8.72 0.94 5.21
CA LEU A 133 7.52 1.74 5.43
C LEU A 133 7.15 2.57 4.20
N TRP A 134 8.07 3.37 3.68
CA TRP A 134 7.75 4.32 2.61
C TRP A 134 7.57 3.64 1.26
N LEU A 135 8.27 2.53 1.00
CA LEU A 135 8.00 1.68 -0.16
C LEU A 135 6.59 1.08 -0.10
N PHE A 136 6.13 0.66 1.07
CA PHE A 136 4.74 0.22 1.24
C PHE A 136 3.74 1.35 1.00
N MET A 137 4.00 2.55 1.56
CA MET A 137 3.14 3.72 1.37
C MET A 137 3.05 4.19 -0.08
N ASP A 138 4.07 3.92 -0.90
CA ASP A 138 4.04 4.18 -2.32
C ASP A 138 3.27 3.10 -3.08
N ILE A 139 3.68 1.84 -2.92
CA ILE A 139 3.26 0.72 -3.76
C ILE A 139 1.83 0.26 -3.48
N ALA A 140 1.40 0.18 -2.23
CA ALA A 140 0.10 -0.38 -1.88
C ALA A 140 -1.07 0.44 -2.49
N PRO A 141 -1.09 1.78 -2.41
CA PRO A 141 -2.14 2.58 -3.05
C PRO A 141 -2.27 2.39 -4.56
N TRP A 142 -1.15 2.22 -5.29
CA TRP A 142 -1.22 1.92 -6.74
C TRP A 142 -2.01 0.63 -7.00
N HIS A 143 -1.76 -0.42 -6.22
CA HIS A 143 -2.45 -1.70 -6.35
C HIS A 143 -3.93 -1.60 -5.97
N TYR A 144 -4.25 -0.85 -4.91
CA TYR A 144 -5.65 -0.63 -4.52
C TYR A 144 -6.42 0.15 -5.58
N GLY A 145 -5.81 1.21 -6.14
CA GLY A 145 -6.41 2.02 -7.19
C GLY A 145 -6.70 1.21 -8.45
N TRP A 146 -5.75 0.38 -8.91
CA TRP A 146 -5.99 -0.51 -10.06
C TRP A 146 -7.07 -1.54 -9.78
N SER A 147 -7.03 -2.16 -8.59
CA SER A 147 -8.00 -3.19 -8.20
C SER A 147 -9.43 -2.65 -8.12
N ALA A 148 -9.59 -1.39 -7.71
CA ALA A 148 -10.88 -0.74 -7.62
C ALA A 148 -11.43 -0.32 -8.99
N SER A 149 -10.61 0.33 -9.81
CA SER A 149 -11.00 0.74 -11.17
C SER A 149 -9.77 1.04 -12.01
N SER A 150 -9.46 0.17 -12.96
CA SER A 150 -8.36 0.38 -13.92
C SER A 150 -8.62 1.60 -14.82
N PHE A 151 -9.88 1.96 -15.06
CA PHE A 151 -10.27 3.17 -15.79
C PHE A 151 -9.89 4.43 -15.01
N SER A 152 -10.38 4.56 -13.77
CA SER A 152 -10.09 5.72 -12.91
C SER A 152 -8.61 5.81 -12.58
N PHE A 153 -7.94 4.68 -12.35
CA PHE A 153 -6.49 4.62 -12.19
C PHE A 153 -5.77 5.25 -13.38
N ASN A 154 -6.13 4.89 -14.62
CA ASN A 154 -5.44 5.39 -15.80
C ASN A 154 -5.64 6.89 -16.02
N GLN A 155 -6.82 7.42 -15.68
CA GLN A 155 -7.10 8.86 -15.74
C GLN A 155 -6.35 9.63 -14.63
N CYS A 156 -6.23 9.04 -13.44
CA CYS A 156 -5.76 9.76 -12.26
C CYS A 156 -4.29 9.52 -11.89
N LYS A 157 -3.60 8.53 -12.47
CA LYS A 157 -2.23 8.15 -12.07
C LYS A 157 -1.23 9.31 -12.05
N VAL A 158 -1.26 10.18 -13.07
CA VAL A 158 -0.31 11.31 -13.19
C VAL A 158 -0.59 12.40 -12.14
N GLN A 159 -1.80 12.47 -11.60
CA GLN A 159 -2.21 13.48 -10.62
C GLN A 159 -1.86 13.10 -9.17
N ARG A 160 -1.37 11.88 -8.92
CA ARG A 160 -0.94 11.46 -7.59
C ARG A 160 0.25 12.30 -7.14
N ASN A 161 0.10 13.07 -6.07
CA ASN A 161 1.18 13.81 -5.43
C ASN A 161 0.76 14.20 -4.01
N VAL A 162 1.54 13.80 -3.00
CA VAL A 162 1.26 14.11 -1.58
C VAL A 162 1.19 15.62 -1.32
N SER A 163 1.93 16.42 -2.09
CA SER A 163 1.93 17.89 -1.95
C SER A 163 0.56 18.49 -2.24
N ASN A 164 -0.23 17.85 -3.12
CA ASN A 164 -1.54 18.29 -3.58
C ASN A 164 -2.69 17.74 -2.73
N TYR A 165 -2.39 16.90 -1.73
CA TYR A 165 -3.41 16.35 -0.85
C TYR A 165 -4.03 17.45 0.02
N ARG A 166 -5.36 17.43 0.13
CA ARG A 166 -6.17 18.39 0.86
C ARG A 166 -6.57 17.87 2.24
N HIS A 167 -7.03 16.63 2.35
CA HIS A 167 -7.62 16.12 3.60
C HIS A 167 -6.61 15.37 4.46
N ILE A 168 -5.84 14.45 3.86
CA ILE A 168 -4.96 13.54 4.62
C ILE A 168 -3.49 13.99 4.70
N LYS A 169 -3.16 15.20 4.22
CA LYS A 169 -1.77 15.65 4.10
C LYS A 169 -1.08 15.69 5.46
N LYS A 170 -1.77 16.14 6.50
CA LYS A 170 -1.21 16.21 7.86
C LYS A 170 -0.89 14.83 8.40
N GLU A 171 -1.77 13.87 8.17
CA GLU A 171 -1.66 12.48 8.59
C GLU A 171 -0.47 11.80 7.92
N VAL A 172 -0.28 12.04 6.61
CA VAL A 172 0.90 11.55 5.87
C VAL A 172 2.19 12.19 6.40
N MET A 173 2.19 13.50 6.65
CA MET A 173 3.36 14.21 7.19
C MET A 173 3.68 13.82 8.64
N ASN A 174 2.70 13.36 9.40
CA ASN A 174 2.86 12.83 10.76
C ASN A 174 3.47 11.41 10.80
N LEU A 175 3.59 10.72 9.66
CA LEU A 175 4.29 9.45 9.59
C LEU A 175 5.79 9.62 9.85
N PRO A 176 6.45 8.61 10.46
CA PRO A 176 7.88 8.70 10.73
C PRO A 176 8.68 8.80 9.42
N TRP A 177 9.71 9.63 9.42
CA TRP A 177 10.58 9.90 8.27
C TRP A 177 9.89 10.54 7.05
N SER A 178 8.81 11.30 7.26
CA SER A 178 8.13 12.06 6.19
C SER A 178 9.04 13.04 5.44
N ASN A 179 10.18 13.41 6.03
CA ASN A 179 11.24 14.16 5.36
C ASN A 179 11.83 13.47 4.12
N CYS A 180 11.57 12.17 3.88
CA CYS A 180 12.01 11.50 2.66
C CYS A 180 11.03 11.59 1.49
N LEU A 181 9.85 12.16 1.69
CA LEU A 181 8.86 12.34 0.61
C LEU A 181 9.45 13.02 -0.63
N PRO A 182 10.25 14.10 -0.54
CA PRO A 182 10.89 14.69 -1.71
C PRO A 182 11.86 13.73 -2.43
N VAL A 183 12.53 12.84 -1.70
CA VAL A 183 13.48 11.87 -2.26
C VAL A 183 12.77 10.82 -3.11
N ILE A 184 11.54 10.44 -2.73
CA ILE A 184 10.67 9.51 -3.46
C ILE A 184 9.66 10.26 -4.35
N SER A 185 10.03 11.47 -4.82
CA SER A 185 9.23 12.30 -5.71
C SER A 185 7.78 12.53 -5.24
N ASN A 186 7.56 12.65 -3.93
CA ASN A 186 6.24 12.85 -3.30
C ASN A 186 5.18 11.82 -3.72
N LEU A 187 5.60 10.56 -3.94
CA LEU A 187 4.73 9.44 -4.39
C LEU A 187 4.10 9.67 -5.76
N GLN A 188 4.73 10.49 -6.61
CA GLN A 188 4.28 10.73 -7.98
C GLN A 188 4.40 9.48 -8.85
N CYS A 189 3.64 9.46 -9.94
CA CYS A 189 3.77 8.43 -10.96
C CYS A 189 5.13 8.52 -11.63
N THR A 190 5.90 7.43 -11.58
CA THR A 190 7.17 7.30 -12.30
C THR A 190 7.00 6.47 -13.56
N ASN A 191 7.98 6.50 -14.45
CA ASN A 191 7.98 5.71 -15.68
C ASN A 191 7.87 4.20 -15.40
N GLU A 192 8.51 3.73 -14.33
CA GLU A 192 8.47 2.32 -13.90
C GLU A 192 7.06 1.92 -13.50
N ILE A 193 6.35 2.77 -12.77
CA ILE A 193 4.93 2.54 -12.41
C ILE A 193 4.07 2.50 -13.68
N MET A 194 4.26 3.44 -14.61
CA MET A 194 3.49 3.43 -15.86
C MET A 194 3.70 2.14 -16.65
N ILE A 195 4.96 1.74 -16.84
CA ILE A 195 5.33 0.55 -17.62
C ILE A 195 4.83 -0.72 -16.92
N GLY A 196 4.98 -0.80 -15.59
CA GLY A 196 4.54 -1.94 -14.79
C GLY A 196 3.04 -2.15 -14.87
N PHE A 197 2.25 -1.10 -14.61
CA PHE A 197 0.80 -1.19 -14.65
C PHE A 197 0.22 -1.30 -16.07
N ALA A 198 0.94 -0.83 -17.10
CA ALA A 198 0.54 -1.05 -18.50
C ALA A 198 0.53 -2.54 -18.90
N LYS A 199 1.31 -3.40 -18.22
CA LYS A 199 1.35 -4.84 -18.48
C LYS A 199 0.22 -5.62 -17.80
N LEU A 200 -0.45 -5.03 -16.79
CA LEU A 200 -1.48 -5.72 -16.01
C LEU A 200 -2.66 -6.25 -16.84
N PRO A 201 -3.21 -5.52 -17.84
CA PRO A 201 -4.31 -6.07 -18.65
C PRO A 201 -3.94 -7.38 -19.35
N ALA A 202 -2.71 -7.49 -19.87
CA ALA A 202 -2.22 -8.71 -20.50
C ALA A 202 -2.07 -9.85 -19.49
N ILE A 203 -1.53 -9.54 -18.30
CA ILE A 203 -1.42 -10.52 -17.20
C ILE A 203 -2.82 -11.01 -16.78
N GLU A 204 -3.78 -10.10 -16.60
CA GLU A 204 -5.15 -10.44 -16.23
C GLU A 204 -5.84 -11.31 -17.28
N GLN A 205 -5.60 -11.08 -18.57
CA GLN A 205 -6.10 -11.94 -19.64
C GLN A 205 -5.56 -13.37 -19.53
N VAL A 206 -4.26 -13.54 -19.27
CA VAL A 206 -3.65 -14.87 -19.08
C VAL A 206 -4.29 -15.59 -17.89
N PHE A 207 -4.51 -14.90 -16.76
CA PHE A 207 -5.14 -15.52 -15.60
C PHE A 207 -6.60 -15.91 -15.86
N LYS A 208 -7.37 -15.05 -16.54
CA LYS A 208 -8.75 -15.36 -16.96
C LYS A 208 -8.81 -16.57 -17.90
N GLN A 209 -7.89 -16.64 -18.86
CA GLN A 209 -7.76 -17.79 -19.77
C GLN A 209 -7.33 -19.06 -19.02
N SER A 210 -6.38 -18.96 -18.09
CA SER A 210 -5.92 -20.12 -17.31
C SER A 210 -6.97 -20.71 -16.37
N LEU A 211 -7.93 -19.89 -15.91
CA LEU A 211 -9.11 -20.37 -15.15
C LEU A 211 -10.13 -21.02 -16.07
N ALA A 212 -10.28 -20.55 -17.31
CA ALA A 212 -11.08 -21.23 -18.32
C ALA A 212 -10.41 -22.54 -18.78
N GLU A 213 -9.08 -22.55 -18.85
CA GLU A 213 -8.23 -23.68 -19.22
C GLU A 213 -7.81 -24.54 -18.03
N GLN A 214 -8.31 -24.32 -16.81
CA GLN A 214 -8.07 -25.17 -15.64
C GLN A 214 -8.70 -26.58 -15.76
N LYS A 215 -9.01 -27.01 -16.98
CA LYS A 215 -9.07 -28.41 -17.41
C LYS A 215 -7.71 -28.99 -17.88
N ASN A 216 -6.64 -28.19 -18.06
CA ASN A 216 -5.32 -28.63 -18.55
C ASN A 216 -4.16 -27.69 -18.11
N LEU A 217 -3.72 -27.79 -16.85
CA LEU A 217 -2.62 -27.02 -16.24
C LEU A 217 -1.21 -27.45 -16.71
N LYS A 218 -0.80 -27.07 -17.91
CA LYS A 218 0.61 -27.17 -18.39
C LYS A 218 1.27 -25.84 -18.81
N PRO A 219 0.56 -24.79 -19.28
CA PRO A 219 1.21 -23.58 -19.80
C PRO A 219 1.81 -22.64 -18.73
N LEU A 220 1.28 -22.63 -17.50
CA LEU A 220 1.68 -21.67 -16.45
C LEU A 220 3.15 -21.79 -16.03
N GLN A 221 3.75 -22.98 -16.08
CA GLN A 221 5.16 -23.18 -15.71
C GLN A 221 6.15 -22.49 -16.67
N LYS A 222 5.78 -22.31 -17.95
CA LYS A 222 6.69 -21.73 -18.96
C LYS A 222 6.81 -20.22 -18.82
N ILE A 223 5.72 -19.50 -18.51
CA ILE A 223 5.74 -18.04 -18.44
C ILE A 223 6.54 -17.54 -17.23
N PHE A 224 6.49 -18.27 -16.09
CA PHE A 224 7.27 -17.92 -14.91
C PHE A 224 8.79 -18.04 -15.09
N PHE A 225 9.26 -18.85 -16.05
CA PHE A 225 10.69 -19.04 -16.32
C PHE A 225 11.30 -18.00 -17.27
N TYR A 226 10.49 -17.31 -18.08
CA TYR A 226 10.98 -16.34 -19.09
C TYR A 226 11.06 -14.90 -18.58
N ILE A 227 10.71 -14.65 -17.31
CA ILE A 227 10.78 -13.32 -16.67
C ILE A 227 12.00 -13.22 -15.73
N PHE A 228 12.92 -14.18 -15.78
CA PHE A 228 14.24 -14.13 -15.13
C PHE A 228 15.35 -13.98 -16.17
#